data_AF-A0A7C4D5Z5-F1
#
_entry.id   AF-A0A7C4D5Z5-F1
#
_cell.length_a   1.000
_cell.length_b   1.000
_cell.length_c   1.000
_cell.angle_alpha   90.00
_cell.angle_beta   90.00
_cell.angle_gamma   90.00
#
_symmetry.space_group_name_H-M   'P 1'
#
loop_
_entity.id
_entity.type
_entity.pdbx_description
1 polymer ?
#
loop_
_entity_poly.entity_id
_entity_poly.type
_entity_poly.pdbx_seq_one_letter_code
_entity_poly.pdbx_strand_id
1 'polypeptide(L)'
;MGEEDYIPLKKALKDYLKEQGITLNDLLSVMDEDKEGIMESLSKRVYLTKVQRRALEKGLSSRDLNLLLFVIQAFYILNPSGLYKGLIIEPLREEVMVGDKVTFEGCKMILRSLGISISNLEYV
;
A
#
# COMPACT_ATOMS: atom_id res chain seq x y z
N MET A 1 1.11 -16.17 20.13
CA MET A 1 0.23 -15.77 19.02
C MET A 1 0.29 -16.88 17.98
N GLY A 2 -0.88 -17.35 17.54
CA GLY A 2 -1.00 -18.38 16.51
C GLY A 2 -1.17 -17.76 15.12
N GLU A 3 -1.04 -18.55 14.07
CA GLU A 3 -1.33 -18.11 12.69
C GLU A 3 -2.77 -17.57 12.52
N GLU A 4 -3.68 -17.94 13.42
CA GLU A 4 -5.06 -17.45 13.46
C GLU A 4 -5.20 -15.98 13.90
N ASP A 5 -4.14 -15.38 14.45
CA ASP A 5 -4.15 -13.97 14.91
C ASP A 5 -3.86 -12.97 13.77
N TYR A 6 -3.46 -13.46 12.59
CA TYR A 6 -2.99 -12.63 11.48
C TYR A 6 -3.91 -12.70 10.25
N ILE A 7 -3.91 -11.61 9.48
CA ILE A 7 -4.58 -11.53 8.19
C ILE A 7 -3.64 -10.96 7.12
N PRO A 8 -3.47 -11.65 5.98
CA PRO A 8 -2.73 -11.08 4.87
C PRO A 8 -3.40 -9.81 4.35
N LEU A 9 -2.62 -8.76 4.09
CA LEU A 9 -3.12 -7.47 3.58
C LEU A 9 -4.04 -7.62 2.36
N LYS A 10 -3.72 -8.53 1.44
CA LYS A 10 -4.55 -8.80 0.26
C LYS A 10 -5.95 -9.30 0.61
N LYS A 11 -6.07 -10.14 1.65
CA LYS A 11 -7.36 -10.64 2.16
C LYS A 11 -8.12 -9.52 2.88
N ALA A 12 -7.44 -8.76 3.75
CA ALA A 12 -8.02 -7.61 4.42
C ALA A 12 -8.58 -6.57 3.43
N LEU A 13 -7.83 -6.26 2.36
CA LEU A 13 -8.27 -5.38 1.28
C LEU A 13 -9.53 -5.92 0.58
N LYS A 14 -9.54 -7.21 0.21
CA LYS A 14 -10.68 -7.83 -0.47
C LYS A 14 -11.95 -7.78 0.39
N ASP A 15 -11.83 -8.10 1.67
CA ASP A 15 -12.94 -8.07 2.61
C ASP A 15 -13.43 -6.63 2.84
N TYR A 16 -12.50 -5.68 3.02
CA TYR A 16 -12.83 -4.26 3.16
C TYR A 16 -13.65 -3.73 1.96
N LEU A 17 -13.20 -4.01 0.73
CA LEU A 17 -13.92 -3.54 -0.47
C LEU A 17 -15.31 -4.18 -0.57
N LYS A 18 -15.43 -5.46 -0.25
CA LYS A 18 -16.71 -6.18 -0.22
C LYS A 18 -17.70 -5.56 0.78
N GLU A 19 -17.22 -5.12 1.94
CA GLU A 19 -18.06 -4.44 2.95
C GLU A 19 -18.59 -3.09 2.47
N GLN A 20 -17.80 -2.38 1.67
CA GLN A 20 -18.21 -1.13 1.04
C GLN A 20 -19.08 -1.34 -0.20
N GLY A 21 -19.34 -2.58 -0.60
CA GLY A 21 -20.17 -2.90 -1.77
C GLY A 21 -19.52 -2.54 -3.12
N ILE A 22 -18.19 -2.38 -3.15
CA ILE A 22 -17.44 -2.01 -4.37
C ILE A 22 -16.38 -3.05 -4.72
N THR A 23 -15.97 -3.05 -5.98
CA THR A 23 -14.82 -3.83 -6.43
C THR A 23 -13.55 -2.99 -6.44
N LEU A 24 -12.40 -3.65 -6.54
CA LEU A 24 -11.13 -2.96 -6.75
C LEU A 24 -11.14 -2.14 -8.06
N ASN A 25 -11.86 -2.61 -9.09
CA ASN A 25 -11.96 -1.89 -10.35
C ASN A 25 -12.75 -0.59 -10.20
N ASP A 26 -13.87 -0.61 -9.47
CA ASP A 26 -14.69 0.58 -9.22
C ASP A 26 -13.90 1.63 -8.44
N LEU A 27 -13.12 1.19 -7.44
CA LEU A 27 -12.22 2.08 -6.70
C LEU A 27 -11.16 2.70 -7.62
N LEU A 28 -10.45 1.88 -8.39
CA LEU A 28 -9.34 2.36 -9.22
C LEU A 28 -9.81 3.19 -10.43
N SER A 29 -11.05 3.01 -10.92
CA SER A 29 -11.58 3.76 -12.06
C SER A 29 -11.93 5.22 -11.75
N VAL A 30 -12.07 5.56 -10.47
CA VAL A 30 -12.34 6.94 -10.03
C VAL A 30 -11.10 7.67 -9.50
N MET A 31 -9.95 6.99 -9.50
CA MET A 31 -8.67 7.57 -9.10
C MET A 31 -7.96 8.19 -10.30
N ASP A 32 -7.03 9.10 -10.03
CA ASP A 32 -6.23 9.78 -11.03
C ASP A 32 -5.44 8.78 -11.89
N GLU A 33 -5.46 8.92 -13.21
CA GLU A 33 -4.65 8.08 -14.11
C GLU A 33 -3.26 8.69 -14.38
N ASP A 34 -3.08 9.98 -14.08
CA ASP A 34 -1.82 10.67 -14.21
C ASP A 34 -0.82 10.25 -13.12
N LYS A 35 0.30 9.65 -13.55
CA LYS A 35 1.33 9.19 -12.62
C LYS A 35 1.97 10.32 -11.84
N GLU A 36 2.10 11.52 -12.41
CA GLU A 36 2.76 12.62 -11.72
C GLU A 36 1.94 13.05 -10.49
N GLY A 37 0.63 13.26 -10.66
CA GLY A 37 -0.31 13.53 -9.56
C GLY A 37 -0.34 12.43 -8.48
N ILE A 38 -0.31 11.16 -8.87
CA ILE A 38 -0.25 10.05 -7.92
C ILE A 38 1.07 10.07 -7.13
N MET A 39 2.20 10.31 -7.80
CA MET A 39 3.53 10.35 -7.17
C MET A 39 3.69 11.54 -6.23
N GLU A 40 3.07 12.68 -6.52
CA GLU A 40 2.97 13.79 -5.56
C GLU A 40 2.20 13.37 -4.30
N SER A 41 1.07 12.69 -4.48
CA SER A 41 0.24 12.20 -3.37
C SER A 41 0.97 11.15 -2.51
N LEU A 42 1.74 10.26 -3.14
CA LEU A 42 2.60 9.30 -2.47
C LEU A 42 3.75 9.99 -1.73
N SER A 43 4.42 10.98 -2.33
CA SER A 43 5.55 11.68 -1.70
C SER A 43 5.16 12.44 -0.42
N LYS A 44 3.88 12.79 -0.27
CA LYS A 44 3.34 13.37 0.97
C LYS A 44 3.27 12.35 2.12
N ARG A 45 3.18 11.05 1.81
CA ARG A 45 2.91 9.94 2.75
C ARG A 45 4.06 8.95 2.90
N VAL A 46 5.00 8.97 1.95
CA VAL A 46 6.12 8.03 1.88
C VAL A 46 7.42 8.81 1.93
N TYR A 47 8.38 8.35 2.74
CA TYR A 47 9.76 8.81 2.67
C TYR A 47 10.41 8.29 1.39
N LEU A 48 10.58 9.17 0.40
CA LEU A 48 11.18 8.85 -0.89
C LEU A 48 12.35 9.78 -1.19
N THR A 49 13.49 9.20 -1.56
CA THR A 49 14.52 9.94 -2.28
C THR A 49 14.09 10.17 -3.73
N LYS A 50 14.78 11.08 -4.45
CA LYS A 50 14.52 11.30 -5.88
C LYS A 50 14.66 10.01 -6.72
N VAL A 51 15.63 9.17 -6.36
CA VAL A 51 15.91 7.90 -7.07
C VAL A 51 14.77 6.91 -6.83
N GLN A 52 14.34 6.75 -5.58
CA GLN A 52 13.23 5.88 -5.20
C GLN A 52 11.89 6.32 -5.81
N ARG A 53 11.61 7.63 -5.80
CA ARG A 53 10.44 8.21 -6.46
C ARG A 53 10.40 7.81 -7.94
N ARG A 54 11.51 8.02 -8.65
CA ARG A 54 11.63 7.69 -10.08
C ARG A 54 11.49 6.18 -10.34
N ALA A 55 12.01 5.36 -9.44
CA ALA A 55 11.89 3.90 -9.55
C ALA A 55 10.43 3.44 -9.40
N LEU A 56 9.67 3.96 -8.43
CA LEU A 56 8.24 3.66 -8.29
C LEU A 56 7.46 4.09 -9.54
N GLU A 57 7.66 5.34 -9.97
CA GLU A 57 6.94 5.93 -11.11
C GLU A 57 7.14 5.15 -12.41
N LYS A 58 8.38 4.71 -12.67
CA LYS A 58 8.72 3.91 -13.86
C LYS A 58 8.37 2.43 -13.71
N GLY A 59 8.52 1.88 -12.52
CA GLY A 59 8.43 0.44 -12.25
C GLY A 59 7.00 -0.07 -12.10
N LEU A 60 6.04 0.82 -11.78
CA LEU A 60 4.66 0.46 -11.48
C LEU A 60 3.67 1.13 -12.44
N SER A 61 2.54 0.49 -12.72
CA SER A 61 1.45 1.12 -13.46
C SER A 61 0.74 2.19 -12.62
N SER A 62 -0.01 3.11 -13.24
CA SER A 62 -0.85 4.06 -12.49
C SER A 62 -1.83 3.33 -11.56
N ARG A 63 -2.35 2.17 -11.98
CA ARG A 63 -3.23 1.31 -11.17
C ARG A 63 -2.51 0.76 -9.94
N ASP A 64 -1.28 0.29 -10.09
CA ASP A 64 -0.49 -0.21 -8.95
C ASP A 64 -0.13 0.91 -7.97
N LEU A 65 0.23 2.10 -8.49
CA LEU A 65 0.53 3.28 -7.67
C LEU A 65 -0.70 3.76 -6.90
N ASN A 66 -1.87 3.78 -7.54
CA ASN A 66 -3.14 4.12 -6.89
C ASN A 66 -3.52 3.10 -5.83
N LEU A 67 -3.39 1.81 -6.12
CA LEU A 67 -3.64 0.77 -5.14
C LEU A 67 -2.70 0.91 -3.94
N LEU A 68 -1.41 1.16 -4.17
CA LEU A 68 -0.45 1.42 -3.11
C LEU A 68 -0.86 2.64 -2.27
N LEU A 69 -1.23 3.75 -2.91
CA LEU A 69 -1.67 4.97 -2.23
C LEU A 69 -2.90 4.73 -1.35
N PHE A 70 -3.91 4.04 -1.90
CA PHE A 70 -5.12 3.68 -1.18
C PHE A 70 -4.82 2.81 0.05
N VAL A 71 -4.01 1.76 -0.13
CA VAL A 71 -3.66 0.82 0.94
C VAL A 71 -2.89 1.52 2.07
N ILE A 72 -1.91 2.36 1.72
CA ILE A 72 -1.17 3.18 2.70
C ILE A 72 -2.14 4.03 3.51
N GLN A 73 -3.06 4.72 2.84
CA GLN A 73 -4.02 5.60 3.50
C GLN A 73 -4.95 4.82 4.44
N ALA A 74 -5.58 3.75 3.94
CA ALA A 74 -6.63 3.03 4.66
C ALA A 74 -6.09 2.14 5.79
N PHE A 75 -5.01 1.39 5.54
CA PHE A 75 -4.57 0.33 6.46
C PHE A 75 -3.40 0.72 7.37
N TYR A 76 -2.66 1.78 7.05
CA TYR A 76 -1.46 2.14 7.81
C TYR A 76 -1.55 3.55 8.41
N ILE A 77 -2.06 4.53 7.66
CA ILE A 77 -2.22 5.90 8.16
C ILE A 77 -3.48 6.05 9.01
N LEU A 78 -4.65 5.73 8.45
CA LEU A 78 -5.94 5.88 9.16
C LEU A 78 -6.18 4.79 10.20
N ASN A 79 -5.42 3.69 10.15
CA ASN A 79 -5.49 2.59 11.09
C ASN A 79 -4.18 2.45 11.89
N PRO A 80 -4.00 3.25 12.96
CA PRO A 80 -2.80 3.17 13.77
C PRO A 80 -2.68 1.85 14.56
N SER A 81 -3.79 1.14 14.76
CA SER A 81 -3.78 -0.15 15.49
C SER A 81 -3.13 -1.29 14.70
N GLY A 82 -3.10 -1.20 13.38
CA GLY A 82 -2.67 -2.30 12.51
C GLY A 82 -3.62 -3.51 12.50
N LEU A 83 -4.82 -3.38 13.09
CA LEU A 83 -5.79 -4.48 13.18
C LEU A 83 -6.90 -4.34 12.12
N TYR A 84 -7.36 -5.47 11.59
CA TYR A 84 -8.59 -5.57 10.81
C TYR A 84 -9.45 -6.70 11.39
N LYS A 85 -10.65 -6.35 11.89
CA LYS A 85 -11.56 -7.29 12.57
C LYS A 85 -10.92 -8.07 13.72
N GLY A 86 -10.05 -7.41 14.48
CA GLY A 86 -9.31 -8.01 15.59
C GLY A 86 -8.10 -8.86 15.19
N LEU A 87 -7.84 -9.04 13.88
CA LEU A 87 -6.67 -9.72 13.35
C LEU A 87 -5.58 -8.71 12.99
N ILE A 88 -4.32 -9.09 13.18
CA ILE A 88 -3.16 -8.25 12.85
C ILE A 88 -2.91 -8.32 11.35
N ILE A 89 -2.82 -7.16 10.71
CA ILE A 89 -2.50 -7.07 9.29
C ILE A 89 -1.01 -7.35 9.08
N GLU A 90 -0.69 -8.23 8.14
CA GLU A 90 0.69 -8.42 7.66
C GLU A 90 0.91 -7.74 6.31
N PRO A 91 1.97 -6.93 6.13
CA PRO A 91 3.05 -6.64 7.07
C PRO A 91 2.63 -5.70 8.22
N LEU A 92 3.37 -5.75 9.34
CA LEU A 92 3.05 -4.96 10.52
C LEU A 92 3.25 -3.47 10.25
N ARG A 93 2.43 -2.65 10.90
CA ARG A 93 2.54 -1.19 10.78
C ARG A 93 3.93 -0.68 11.15
N GLU A 94 4.53 -1.24 12.20
CA GLU A 94 5.86 -0.88 12.70
C GLU A 94 7.01 -1.27 11.75
N GLU A 95 6.80 -2.26 10.88
CA GLU A 95 7.76 -2.63 9.84
C GLU A 95 7.65 -1.71 8.61
N VAL A 96 6.43 -1.24 8.34
CA VAL A 96 6.11 -0.44 7.15
C VAL A 96 6.38 1.04 7.35
N MET A 97 6.18 1.57 8.57
CA MET A 97 6.17 3.00 8.85
C MET A 97 7.23 3.43 9.85
N VAL A 98 7.74 4.65 9.66
CA VAL A 98 8.53 5.38 10.64
C VAL A 98 7.79 6.67 10.94
N GLY A 99 7.31 6.82 12.18
CA GLY A 99 6.45 7.93 12.57
C GLY A 99 5.13 7.93 11.77
N ASP A 100 4.87 9.04 11.07
CA ASP A 100 3.64 9.30 10.32
C ASP A 100 3.71 8.90 8.84
N LYS A 101 4.88 8.43 8.38
CA LYS A 101 5.12 8.10 6.96
C LYS A 101 5.59 6.68 6.75
N VAL A 102 5.26 6.15 5.58
CA VAL A 102 5.71 4.84 5.09
C VAL A 102 7.15 4.96 4.59
N THR A 103 7.96 3.94 4.83
CA THR A 103 9.33 3.86 4.27
C THR A 103 9.31 3.30 2.85
N PHE A 104 10.38 3.49 2.09
CA PHE A 104 10.51 2.84 0.78
C PHE A 104 10.46 1.30 0.87
N GLU A 105 11.08 0.71 1.89
CA GLU A 105 10.95 -0.73 2.19
C GLU A 105 9.51 -1.12 2.52
N GLY A 106 8.81 -0.31 3.30
CA GLY A 106 7.38 -0.49 3.59
C GLY A 106 6.52 -0.54 2.33
N CYS A 107 6.79 0.33 1.34
CA CYS A 107 6.14 0.24 0.03
C CYS A 107 6.39 -1.11 -0.65
N LYS A 108 7.64 -1.59 -0.66
CA LYS A 108 7.99 -2.90 -1.23
C LYS A 108 7.27 -4.05 -0.52
N MET A 109 7.20 -4.02 0.80
CA MET A 109 6.47 -5.03 1.60
C MET A 109 4.97 -5.04 1.28
N ILE A 110 4.35 -3.86 1.18
CA ILE A 110 2.94 -3.72 0.80
C ILE A 110 2.71 -4.31 -0.60
N LEU A 111 3.52 -3.91 -1.59
CA LEU A 111 3.39 -4.36 -2.97
C LEU A 111 3.51 -5.88 -3.08
N ARG A 112 4.52 -6.48 -2.43
CA ARG A 112 4.68 -7.95 -2.37
C ARG A 112 3.45 -8.62 -1.76
N SER A 113 2.92 -8.07 -0.67
CA SER A 113 1.75 -8.64 0.03
C SER A 113 0.46 -8.56 -0.79
N LEU A 114 0.36 -7.59 -1.70
CA LEU A 114 -0.73 -7.50 -2.69
C LEU A 114 -0.52 -8.45 -3.88
N GLY A 115 0.67 -9.03 -4.03
CA GLY A 115 1.08 -9.87 -5.16
C GLY A 115 1.50 -9.07 -6.39
N ILE A 116 1.96 -7.82 -6.21
CA ILE A 116 2.51 -6.98 -7.26
C ILE A 116 4.01 -7.25 -7.35
N SER A 117 4.50 -7.48 -8.56
CA SER A 117 5.93 -7.70 -8.81
C SER A 117 6.74 -6.44 -8.51
N ILE A 118 7.86 -6.60 -7.81
CA ILE A 118 8.75 -5.50 -7.46
C ILE A 118 10.18 -5.67 -8.00
N SER A 119 10.40 -6.53 -9.00
CA SER A 119 11.74 -6.82 -9.53
C SER A 119 12.52 -5.56 -9.94
N ASN A 120 11.80 -4.51 -10.36
CA ASN A 120 12.37 -3.22 -10.76
C ASN A 120 12.79 -2.32 -9.57
N LEU A 121 12.49 -2.71 -8.33
CA LEU A 121 12.68 -1.93 -7.11
C LEU A 121 13.71 -2.55 -6.13
N GLU A 122 14.19 -3.77 -6.39
CA GLU A 122 15.07 -4.52 -5.48
C GLU A 122 16.46 -3.88 -5.29
N TYR A 123 16.96 -3.17 -6.31
CA TYR A 123 18.32 -2.63 -6.36
C TYR A 123 18.38 -1.10 -6.28
N VAL A 124 17.35 -0.48 -5.69
CA VAL A 124 17.15 0.98 -5.66
C VAL A 124 17.48 1.56 -4.30
#